data_AF-A0A945ST94-F1
#
_entry.id   AF-A0A945ST94-F1
#
_cell.length_a   1.000
_cell.length_b   1.000
_cell.length_c   1.000
_cell.angle_alpha   90.00
_cell.angle_beta   90.00
_cell.angle_gamma   90.00
#
_symmetry.space_group_name_H-M   'P 1'
#
loop_
_entity.id
_entity.type
_entity.pdbx_description
1 polymer ?
#
loop_
_entity_poly.entity_id
_entity_poly.type
_entity_poly.pdbx_seq_one_letter_code
_entity_poly.pdbx_strand_id
1 'polypeptide(L)' 'GIGGCPFAPRATGNVPTEDLVYMLNRMGIETGINIDKLIAAGDWIGEQLGHAIPAMIGKAGLFPPTELRA' A
#
# COMPACT_ATOMS: atom_id res chain seq x y z
N GLY A 1 -2.44 -5.82 -2.59
CA GLY A 1 -1.32 -5.85 -3.54
C GLY A 1 -0.85 -7.28 -3.73
N ILE A 2 -0.71 -8.02 -2.64
CA ILE A 2 -0.28 -9.41 -2.64
C ILE A 2 -1.41 -10.34 -3.13
N GLY A 3 -1.00 -11.49 -3.66
CA GLY A 3 -1.88 -12.57 -4.09
C GLY A 3 -2.22 -12.51 -5.58
N GLY A 4 -3.16 -13.37 -5.99
CA GLY A 4 -3.63 -13.52 -7.35
C GLY A 4 -4.88 -14.39 -7.35
N CYS A 5 -5.68 -14.34 -8.41
CA CYS A 5 -6.82 -15.23 -8.55
C CYS A 5 -6.42 -16.44 -9.40
N PRO A 6 -6.47 -17.68 -8.87
CA PRO A 6 -6.10 -18.87 -9.63
C PRO A 6 -7.03 -19.15 -10.82
N PHE A 7 -8.22 -18.52 -10.83
CA PHE A 7 -9.22 -18.68 -11.87
C PHE A 7 -9.20 -17.56 -12.93
N ALA A 8 -8.47 -16.46 -12.69
CA ALA A 8 -8.39 -15.33 -13.61
C ALA A 8 -6.95 -15.18 -14.12
N PRO A 9 -6.68 -15.54 -15.40
CA PRO A 9 -5.35 -15.42 -15.98
C PRO A 9 -4.80 -14.00 -15.84
N ARG A 10 -3.55 -13.88 -15.35
CA ARG A 10 -2.84 -12.61 -15.12
C ARG A 10 -3.51 -11.66 -14.12
N ALA A 11 -4.34 -12.16 -13.21
CA ALA A 11 -4.82 -11.35 -12.09
C ALA A 11 -3.64 -10.83 -11.25
N THR A 12 -3.62 -9.53 -11.03
CA THR A 12 -2.52 -8.81 -10.34
C THR A 12 -2.57 -8.95 -8.82
N GLY A 13 -3.66 -9.50 -8.27
CA GLY A 13 -3.87 -9.69 -6.83
C GLY A 13 -4.90 -8.74 -6.24
N ASN A 14 -4.87 -8.62 -4.92
CA ASN A 14 -5.76 -7.71 -4.19
C ASN A 14 -5.35 -6.24 -4.40
N VAL A 15 -6.25 -5.30 -4.13
CA VAL A 15 -5.90 -3.88 -3.98
C VAL A 15 -4.78 -3.70 -2.93
N PRO A 16 -3.70 -2.94 -3.20
CA PRO A 16 -2.70 -2.60 -2.18
C PRO A 16 -3.32 -1.75 -1.07
N THR A 17 -3.15 -2.18 0.18
CA THR A 17 -3.76 -1.51 1.32
C THR A 17 -3.10 -0.15 1.56
N GLU A 18 -1.81 -0.01 1.30
CA GLU A 18 -1.07 1.26 1.37
C GLU A 18 -1.69 2.28 0.42
N ASP A 19 -1.91 1.89 -0.83
CA ASP A 19 -2.46 2.75 -1.88
C ASP A 19 -3.91 3.14 -1.57
N LEU A 20 -4.70 2.20 -1.03
CA LEU A 20 -6.08 2.44 -0.61
C LEU A 20 -6.15 3.42 0.58
N VAL A 21 -5.36 3.18 1.63
CA VAL A 21 -5.31 4.05 2.81
C VAL A 21 -4.80 5.44 2.44
N TYR A 22 -3.78 5.51 1.59
CA TYR A 22 -3.30 6.78 1.04
C TYR A 22 -4.43 7.54 0.33
N MET A 23 -5.15 6.91 -0.59
CA MET A 23 -6.27 7.52 -1.29
C MET A 23 -7.36 8.01 -0.33
N LEU A 24 -7.79 7.17 0.61
CA LEU A 24 -8.82 7.52 1.59
C LEU A 24 -8.41 8.72 2.46
N ASN A 25 -7.17 8.72 2.94
CA ASN A 25 -6.61 9.84 3.69
C ASN A 25 -6.57 11.13 2.86
N ARG A 26 -6.32 11.04 1.54
CA ARG A 26 -6.36 12.21 0.63
C ARG A 26 -7.77 12.70 0.34
N MET A 27 -8.77 11.84 0.48
CA MET A 27 -10.19 12.19 0.37
C MET A 27 -10.77 12.75 1.68
N GLY A 28 -9.97 12.85 2.75
CA GLY A 28 -10.45 13.28 4.07
C GLY A 28 -11.24 12.20 4.82
N ILE A 29 -11.13 10.94 4.41
CA ILE A 29 -11.79 9.81 5.06
C ILE A 29 -10.83 9.18 6.06
N GLU A 30 -11.22 9.18 7.33
CA GLU A 30 -10.42 8.59 8.40
C GLU A 30 -10.51 7.06 8.39
N THR A 31 -9.36 6.40 8.47
CA THR A 31 -9.27 4.92 8.49
C THR A 31 -8.79 4.36 9.82
N GLY A 32 -8.22 5.20 10.70
CA GLY A 32 -7.54 4.77 11.93
C GLY A 32 -6.22 4.02 11.71
N ILE A 33 -5.74 3.92 10.46
CA ILE A 33 -4.52 3.17 10.11
C ILE A 33 -3.33 4.13 10.06
N ASN A 34 -2.26 3.79 10.77
CA ASN A 34 -0.97 4.47 10.64
C ASN A 34 -0.27 3.98 9.36
N ILE A 35 -0.14 4.88 8.38
CA ILE A 35 0.37 4.56 7.06
C ILE A 35 1.88 4.22 7.06
N ASP A 36 2.68 4.84 7.94
CA ASP A 36 4.12 4.54 8.03
C ASP A 36 4.35 3.12 8.55
N LYS A 37 3.57 2.71 9.57
CA LYS A 37 3.57 1.34 10.07
C LYS A 37 3.08 0.34 9.02
N LEU A 38 2.11 0.74 8.20
CA LEU A 38 1.60 -0.10 7.12
C LEU A 38 2.66 -0.32 6.03
N ILE A 39 3.37 0.73 5.62
CA ILE A 39 4.49 0.63 4.68
C ILE A 39 5.57 -0.31 5.24
N ALA A 40 5.98 -0.12 6.50
CA ALA A 40 6.97 -0.98 7.15
C ALA A 40 6.54 -2.46 7.20
N ALA A 41 5.25 -2.72 7.43
CA ALA A 41 4.70 -4.08 7.38
C ALA A 41 4.73 -4.66 5.96
N GLY A 42 4.48 -3.81 4.94
CA GLY A 42 4.57 -4.15 3.53
C GLY A 42 5.99 -4.53 3.09
N ASP A 43 6.99 -3.80 3.56
CA ASP A 43 8.40 -4.12 3.33
C ASP A 43 8.78 -5.45 3.99
N TRP A 44 8.43 -5.60 5.28
CA TRP A 44 8.69 -6.83 6.02
C TRP A 44 8.09 -8.07 5.35
N ILE A 45 6.82 -8.03 4.92
CA ILE A 45 6.19 -9.18 4.27
C ILE A 45 6.80 -9.44 2.88
N GLY A 46 7.23 -8.39 2.17
CA GLY A 46 7.96 -8.53 0.91
C GLY A 46 9.25 -9.33 1.09
N GLU A 47 10.00 -9.06 2.16
CA GLU A 47 11.19 -9.85 2.51
C GLU A 47 10.84 -11.32 2.76
N GLN A 48 9.75 -11.60 3.49
CA GLN A 48 9.32 -12.97 3.78
C GLN A 48 8.87 -13.73 2.51
N LEU A 49 8.31 -13.03 1.53
CA LEU A 49 7.88 -13.59 0.25
C LEU A 49 9.01 -13.71 -0.77
N GLY A 50 10.18 -13.13 -0.48
CA GLY A 50 11.33 -13.09 -1.39
C GLY A 50 11.16 -12.14 -2.57
N HIS A 51 10.16 -11.26 -2.55
CA HIS A 51 9.96 -10.21 -3.56
C HIS A 51 9.21 -9.01 -2.99
N ALA A 52 9.48 -7.82 -3.54
CA ALA A 52 8.74 -6.61 -3.15
C ALA A 52 7.23 -6.74 -3.42
N ILE A 53 6.40 -6.18 -2.54
CA ILE A 53 4.96 -6.13 -2.75
C ILE A 53 4.61 -5.09 -3.83
N PRO A 54 3.53 -5.28 -4.61
CA PRO A 54 3.15 -4.34 -5.67
C PRO A 54 2.30 -3.18 -5.11
N ALA A 55 2.78 -2.51 -4.07
CA ALA A 55 2.23 -1.26 -3.56
C ALA A 55 3.03 -0.09 -4.13
N MET A 56 2.37 0.98 -4.58
CA MET A 56 3.06 2.14 -5.14
C MET A 56 3.55 3.08 -4.04
N ILE A 57 2.78 3.24 -2.97
CA ILE A 57 3.14 4.11 -1.86
C ILE A 57 4.36 3.59 -1.08
N GLY A 58 4.50 2.27 -0.93
CA GLY A 58 5.72 1.71 -0.33
C GLY A 58 6.99 2.02 -1.16
N LYS A 59 6.86 2.15 -2.49
CA LYS A 59 7.98 2.46 -3.39
C LYS A 59 8.27 3.94 -3.50
N ALA A 60 7.22 4.76 -3.58
CA ALA A 60 7.34 6.20 -3.79
C ALA A 60 7.56 6.97 -2.49
N GLY A 61 7.15 6.41 -1.35
CA GLY A 61 6.97 7.15 -0.12
C GLY A 61 5.70 8.02 -0.15
N LEU A 62 5.39 8.65 0.99
CA LEU A 62 4.26 9.59 1.09
C LEU A 62 4.53 10.84 0.26
N PHE A 63 3.65 11.14 -0.69
CA PHE A 63 3.74 12.33 -1.54
C PHE A 63 2.36 12.99 -1.73
N PRO A 64 2.20 14.31 -1.66
CA PRO A 64 3.17 15.23 -1.07
C PRO A 64 3.42 14.87 0.40
N PRO A 65 4.62 15.16 0.93
CA PRO A 65 4.94 14.96 2.34
C PRO A 65 3.83 15.51 3.25
N THR A 66 3.61 14.86 4.40
CA THR A 66 2.55 15.23 5.35
C THR A 66 2.58 16.72 5.73
N GLU A 67 3.76 17.34 5.71
CA GLU A 67 4.02 18.76 5.99
C GLU A 67 3.44 19.73 4.94
N LEU A 68 3.08 19.23 3.75
CA LEU A 68 2.44 19.99 2.66
C LEU A 68 0.90 19.89 2.69
N ARG A 69 0.32 19.35 3.77
CA ARG A 69 -1.12 19.44 4.06
C ARG A 69 -1.44 20.83 4.63
N ALA A 70 -1.38 21.85 3.78
CA ALA A 70 -2.01 23.15 4.02
C ALA A 70 -3.41 23.16 3.41
#